data_AF-A0A1M6I7H2-F1
#
_entry.id   AF-A0A1M6I7H2-F1
#
_cell.length_a   1.000
_cell.length_b   1.000
_cell.length_c   1.000
_cell.angle_alpha   90.00
_cell.angle_beta   90.00
_cell.angle_gamma   90.00
#
_symmetry.space_group_name_H-M   'P 1'
#
loop_
_entity.id
_entity.type
_entity.pdbx_description
1 polymer ?
#
loop_
_entity_poly.entity_id
_entity_poly.type
_entity_poly.pdbx_seq_one_letter_code
_entity_poly.pdbx_strand_id
1 'polypeptide(L)'
;MKKRRLLTFIIIFLIVNVWGTSVKTFSLTPEPIKINTFGNDIAKVKYGDYSITSKLILAEGKIAYCLDINKNYPSGQDFYLTNDVDNTIKSIIIQGYPIKGPTELGTSSEEEAYFSTQVAIWVYIEKFDINKITCDNKNIENAIKSIYTNGIANKNNPINSEFIFNVYSADVDTQRIITVSQNFQVENVTGGNFLYGEGIGEGGNTLAKNADPTANKITALLPQTGMECINIVIPISMSILGVVILLRKQFFK
;
A
#
# COMPACT_ATOMS: atom_id res chain seq x y z
N MET A 1 26.02 -47.98 -48.64
CA MET A 1 26.64 -47.50 -47.37
C MET A 1 26.70 -45.97 -47.22
N LYS A 2 26.94 -45.17 -48.28
CA LYS A 2 27.03 -43.68 -48.20
C LYS A 2 25.74 -42.98 -47.72
N LYS A 3 24.56 -43.36 -48.22
CA LYS A 3 23.26 -42.73 -47.86
C LYS A 3 22.85 -42.95 -46.39
N ARG A 4 23.20 -44.11 -45.82
CA ARG A 4 22.86 -44.47 -44.43
C ARG A 4 23.70 -43.69 -43.41
N ARG A 5 24.95 -43.34 -43.76
CA ARG A 5 25.81 -42.47 -42.93
C ARG A 5 25.36 -41.01 -42.96
N LEU A 6 24.91 -40.51 -44.12
CA LEU A 6 24.40 -39.14 -44.28
C LEU A 6 23.15 -38.89 -43.43
N LEU A 7 22.22 -39.84 -43.40
CA LEU A 7 20.99 -39.74 -42.59
C LEU A 7 21.30 -39.66 -41.09
N THR A 8 22.29 -40.42 -40.62
CA THR A 8 22.73 -40.39 -39.22
C THR A 8 23.33 -39.04 -38.83
N PHE A 9 24.10 -38.40 -39.71
CA PHE A 9 24.65 -37.06 -39.43
C PHE A 9 23.58 -35.97 -39.35
N ILE A 10 22.53 -36.06 -40.18
CA ILE A 10 21.40 -35.10 -40.14
C ILE A 10 20.62 -35.22 -38.83
N ILE A 11 20.38 -36.45 -38.36
CA ILE A 11 19.66 -36.69 -37.10
C ILE A 11 20.48 -36.20 -35.90
N ILE A 12 21.80 -36.43 -35.89
CA ILE A 12 22.69 -35.94 -34.82
C ILE A 12 22.74 -34.39 -34.83
N PHE A 13 22.81 -33.76 -36.00
CA PHE A 13 22.78 -32.30 -36.11
C PHE A 13 21.46 -31.72 -35.58
N LEU A 14 20.32 -32.36 -35.84
CA LEU A 14 19.02 -31.92 -35.31
C LEU A 14 18.93 -32.07 -33.78
N ILE A 15 19.50 -33.13 -33.20
CA ILE A 15 19.49 -33.33 -31.73
C ILE A 15 20.43 -32.34 -31.02
N VAL A 16 21.59 -32.00 -31.60
CA VAL A 16 22.55 -31.05 -31.00
C VAL A 16 21.99 -29.62 -30.97
N ASN A 17 21.19 -29.21 -31.96
CA ASN A 17 20.58 -27.88 -31.98
C ASN A 17 19.42 -27.70 -30.97
N VAL A 18 18.91 -28.78 -30.38
CA VAL A 18 17.86 -28.73 -29.34
C VAL A 18 18.44 -28.51 -27.92
N TRP A 19 19.75 -28.72 -27.73
CA TRP A 19 20.42 -28.64 -26.42
C TRP A 19 21.17 -27.31 -26.17
N GLY A 20 21.11 -26.37 -27.12
CA GLY A 20 21.90 -25.13 -27.09
C GLY A 20 21.18 -23.89 -26.57
N THR A 21 19.86 -23.92 -26.38
CA THR A 21 19.14 -22.79 -25.77
C THR A 21 19.07 -23.01 -24.26
N SER A 22 20.11 -22.56 -23.55
CA SER A 22 19.98 -22.31 -22.12
C SER A 22 18.84 -21.31 -21.94
N VAL A 23 17.65 -21.81 -21.60
CA VAL A 23 16.61 -20.98 -21.02
C VAL A 23 17.23 -20.40 -19.76
N LYS A 24 17.65 -19.13 -19.82
CA LYS A 24 17.94 -18.37 -18.62
C LYS A 24 16.60 -18.31 -17.90
N THR A 25 16.42 -19.17 -16.91
CA THR A 25 15.31 -19.07 -15.97
C THR A 25 15.47 -17.72 -15.28
N PHE A 26 14.76 -16.70 -15.78
CA PHE A 26 14.67 -15.40 -15.14
C PHE A 26 13.99 -15.63 -13.80
N SER A 27 14.79 -15.63 -12.73
CA SER A 27 14.25 -15.70 -11.38
C SER A 27 13.57 -14.37 -11.13
N LEU A 28 12.24 -14.35 -11.23
CA LEU A 28 11.38 -13.23 -10.86
C LEU A 28 11.35 -13.12 -9.32
N THR A 29 12.50 -12.87 -8.69
CA THR A 29 12.48 -12.42 -7.30
C THR A 29 12.06 -10.96 -7.31
N PRO A 30 11.02 -10.57 -6.55
CA PRO A 30 10.60 -9.17 -6.49
C PRO A 30 11.79 -8.31 -6.06
N GLU A 31 11.95 -7.15 -6.73
CA GLU A 31 13.02 -6.22 -6.38
C GLU A 31 12.85 -5.73 -4.94
N PRO A 32 13.96 -5.52 -4.21
CA PRO A 32 13.90 -4.97 -2.87
C PRO A 32 13.35 -3.54 -2.90
N ILE A 33 12.59 -3.18 -1.87
CA ILE A 33 12.04 -1.83 -1.71
C ILE A 33 12.85 -1.01 -0.71
N LYS A 34 12.75 0.31 -0.82
CA LYS A 34 13.29 1.25 0.18
C LYS A 34 12.17 1.73 1.11
N ILE A 35 12.42 1.65 2.41
CA ILE A 35 11.48 2.08 3.46
C ILE A 35 12.15 3.18 4.28
N ASN A 36 11.43 4.29 4.46
CA ASN A 36 11.89 5.44 5.20
C ASN A 36 11.00 5.68 6.42
N THR A 37 11.64 6.06 7.52
CA THR A 37 10.97 6.50 8.75
C THR A 37 10.97 8.03 8.78
N PHE A 38 9.82 8.63 9.06
CA PHE A 38 9.61 10.07 9.02
C PHE A 38 9.28 10.64 10.39
N GLY A 39 9.77 11.86 10.62
CA GLY A 39 9.38 12.70 11.75
C GLY A 39 9.94 12.29 13.11
N ASN A 40 9.37 12.93 14.12
CA ASN A 40 9.63 12.66 15.53
C ASN A 40 8.59 11.67 16.07
N ASP A 41 8.78 11.25 17.32
CA ASP A 41 7.80 10.47 18.05
C ASP A 41 6.45 11.21 18.07
N ILE A 42 5.39 10.55 17.62
CA ILE A 42 4.06 11.15 17.46
C ILE A 42 3.41 11.43 18.81
N ALA A 43 3.36 10.40 19.66
CA ALA A 43 2.78 10.47 20.99
C ALA A 43 3.44 9.45 21.92
N LYS A 44 3.06 9.49 23.20
CA LYS A 44 3.60 8.63 24.25
C LYS A 44 2.47 7.89 24.95
N VAL A 45 2.59 6.57 25.02
CA VAL A 45 1.69 5.66 25.73
C VAL A 45 2.45 4.96 26.84
N LYS A 46 1.80 4.72 27.98
CA LYS A 46 2.38 3.97 29.10
C LYS A 46 1.77 2.57 29.18
N TYR A 47 2.63 1.59 29.46
CA TYR A 47 2.26 0.23 29.85
C TYR A 47 3.10 -0.16 31.07
N GLY A 48 2.52 -0.11 32.28
CA GLY A 48 3.30 -0.21 33.51
C GLY A 48 4.37 0.89 33.57
N ASP A 49 5.64 0.49 33.73
CA ASP A 49 6.79 1.40 33.78
C ASP A 49 7.38 1.69 32.38
N TYR A 50 6.86 1.07 31.32
CA TYR A 50 7.34 1.24 29.96
C TYR A 50 6.63 2.41 29.27
N SER A 51 7.40 3.16 28.49
CA SER A 51 6.92 4.23 27.62
C SER A 51 7.06 3.78 26.17
N ILE A 52 5.94 3.69 25.47
CA ILE A 52 5.85 3.31 24.06
C ILE A 52 5.67 4.58 23.23
N THR A 53 6.56 4.77 22.26
CA THR A 53 6.46 5.83 21.24
C THR A 53 6.59 5.21 19.86
N SER A 54 6.14 5.92 18.82
CA SER A 54 6.38 5.51 17.43
C SER A 54 6.50 6.70 16.49
N LYS A 55 7.18 6.46 15.38
CA LYS A 55 7.36 7.35 14.24
C LYS A 55 6.55 6.83 13.05
N LEU A 56 6.18 7.75 12.15
CA LEU A 56 5.49 7.40 10.91
C LEU A 56 6.45 6.65 9.97
N ILE A 57 6.01 5.52 9.43
CA ILE A 57 6.78 4.75 8.44
C ILE A 57 6.02 4.77 7.12
N LEU A 58 6.71 5.15 6.05
CA LEU A 58 6.21 5.04 4.68
C LEU A 58 7.11 4.12 3.86
N ALA A 59 6.49 3.20 3.14
CA ALA A 59 7.12 2.33 2.16
C ALA A 59 6.54 2.68 0.78
N GLU A 60 7.37 3.25 -0.10
CA GLU A 60 6.93 3.69 -1.45
C GLU A 60 5.69 4.62 -1.42
N GLY A 61 5.64 5.54 -0.46
CA GLY A 61 4.51 6.47 -0.28
C GLY A 61 3.25 5.85 0.34
N LYS A 62 3.31 4.58 0.77
CA LYS A 62 2.19 3.88 1.44
C LYS A 62 2.46 3.77 2.94
N ILE A 63 1.39 3.82 3.72
CA ILE A 63 1.44 3.59 5.16
C ILE A 63 1.97 2.20 5.46
N ALA A 64 2.90 2.14 6.41
CA ALA A 64 3.50 0.91 6.87
C ALA A 64 3.63 0.88 8.40
N TYR A 65 3.59 -0.31 8.97
CA TYR A 65 3.66 -0.53 10.41
C TYR A 65 4.83 -1.44 10.77
N CYS A 66 5.45 -1.15 11.90
CA CYS A 66 6.48 -1.97 12.51
C CYS A 66 5.89 -3.19 13.21
N LEU A 67 6.54 -4.34 13.05
CA LEU A 67 6.21 -5.60 13.71
C LEU A 67 7.18 -5.98 14.85
N ASP A 68 8.23 -5.20 15.12
CA ASP A 68 9.24 -5.52 16.12
C ASP A 68 9.57 -4.28 16.99
N ILE A 69 8.96 -4.15 18.18
CA ILE A 69 9.07 -2.92 19.00
C ILE A 69 10.51 -2.61 19.47
N ASN A 70 11.35 -3.62 19.64
CA ASN A 70 12.71 -3.50 20.22
C ASN A 70 13.83 -3.41 19.16
N LYS A 71 13.49 -3.26 17.88
CA LYS A 71 14.45 -3.19 16.77
C LYS A 71 14.61 -1.78 16.22
N ASN A 72 15.68 -1.58 15.45
CA ASN A 72 15.98 -0.30 14.82
C ASN A 72 14.98 0.03 13.72
N TYR A 73 14.56 1.31 13.66
CA TYR A 73 13.73 1.82 12.59
C TYR A 73 14.40 1.67 11.21
N PRO A 74 13.62 1.46 10.14
CA PRO A 74 14.12 1.51 8.77
C PRO A 74 14.86 2.84 8.48
N SER A 75 16.05 2.73 7.91
CA SER A 75 16.96 3.85 7.63
C SER A 75 17.66 3.68 6.27
N GLY A 76 16.97 3.18 5.25
CA GLY A 76 17.47 3.07 3.87
C GLY A 76 18.05 1.71 3.47
N GLN A 77 17.90 0.68 4.30
CA GLN A 77 18.21 -0.72 3.95
C GLN A 77 17.33 -1.23 2.80
N ASP A 78 17.77 -2.32 2.16
CA ASP A 78 16.96 -3.08 1.21
C ASP A 78 16.00 -4.01 1.94
N PHE A 79 14.72 -3.91 1.63
CA PHE A 79 13.66 -4.71 2.23
C PHE A 79 13.13 -5.75 1.26
N TYR A 80 13.09 -7.01 1.69
CA TYR A 80 12.66 -8.15 0.89
C TYR A 80 11.31 -8.65 1.34
N LEU A 81 10.44 -8.98 0.38
CA LEU A 81 9.12 -9.54 0.65
C LEU A 81 9.24 -10.89 1.37
N THR A 82 8.41 -11.08 2.38
CA THR A 82 8.28 -12.31 3.15
C THR A 82 6.84 -12.84 3.07
N ASN A 83 6.68 -14.15 3.18
CA ASN A 83 5.40 -14.82 2.91
C ASN A 83 4.49 -14.97 4.15
N ASP A 84 4.87 -14.39 5.29
CA ASP A 84 4.18 -14.62 6.56
C ASP A 84 3.48 -13.35 7.06
N VAL A 85 2.17 -13.31 6.87
CA VAL A 85 1.34 -12.21 7.35
C VAL A 85 0.24 -12.75 8.25
N ASP A 86 0.39 -12.54 9.55
CA ASP A 86 -0.58 -12.95 10.58
C ASP A 86 -1.96 -12.31 10.31
N ASN A 87 -2.99 -13.15 10.15
CA ASN A 87 -4.35 -12.70 9.88
C ASN A 87 -4.94 -11.84 11.02
N THR A 88 -4.50 -12.05 12.27
CA THR A 88 -4.90 -11.22 13.39
C THR A 88 -4.34 -9.80 13.25
N ILE A 89 -3.08 -9.67 12.82
CA ILE A 89 -2.47 -8.35 12.55
C ILE A 89 -3.21 -7.65 11.41
N LYS A 90 -3.54 -8.37 10.32
CA LYS A 90 -4.36 -7.80 9.25
C LYS A 90 -5.72 -7.31 9.76
N SER A 91 -6.39 -8.10 10.60
CA SER A 91 -7.67 -7.71 11.19
C SER A 91 -7.54 -6.48 12.08
N ILE A 92 -6.47 -6.36 12.88
CA ILE A 92 -6.16 -5.15 13.65
C ILE A 92 -5.99 -3.94 12.73
N ILE A 93 -5.23 -4.06 11.63
CA ILE A 93 -5.02 -2.96 10.68
C ILE A 93 -6.34 -2.56 10.00
N ILE A 94 -7.21 -3.51 9.63
CA ILE A 94 -8.55 -3.24 9.07
C ILE A 94 -9.41 -2.43 10.01
N GLN A 95 -9.24 -2.61 11.32
CA GLN A 95 -9.97 -1.84 12.32
C GLN A 95 -9.32 -0.49 12.65
N GLY A 96 -8.17 -0.18 12.06
CA GLY A 96 -7.39 1.04 12.28
C GLY A 96 -7.12 1.82 10.98
N TYR A 97 -6.12 2.70 11.04
CA TYR A 97 -5.69 3.56 9.93
C TYR A 97 -4.82 2.78 8.93
N PRO A 98 -4.81 3.10 7.61
CA PRO A 98 -5.60 4.13 6.93
C PRO A 98 -7.00 3.68 6.50
N ILE A 99 -7.41 2.45 6.84
CA ILE A 99 -8.69 1.89 6.40
C ILE A 99 -9.85 2.64 7.06
N LYS A 100 -9.71 2.96 8.34
CA LYS A 100 -10.57 3.89 9.06
C LYS A 100 -9.86 5.23 9.23
N GLY A 101 -10.56 6.31 8.91
CA GLY A 101 -10.05 7.67 9.07
C GLY A 101 -10.02 8.14 10.53
N PRO A 102 -9.36 9.27 10.82
CA PRO A 102 -9.28 9.84 12.17
C PRO A 102 -10.64 10.03 12.84
N THR A 103 -11.62 10.57 12.11
CA THR A 103 -12.98 10.80 12.62
C THR A 103 -13.67 9.51 13.06
N GLU A 104 -13.50 8.42 12.32
CA GLU A 104 -14.10 7.11 12.66
C GLU A 104 -13.41 6.48 13.88
N LEU A 105 -12.13 6.76 14.07
CA LEU A 105 -11.33 6.30 15.20
C LEU A 105 -11.46 7.20 16.43
N GLY A 106 -12.10 8.37 16.28
CA GLY A 106 -12.22 9.37 17.33
C GLY A 106 -10.90 10.09 17.65
N THR A 107 -9.92 10.07 16.75
CA THR A 107 -8.65 10.79 16.89
C THR A 107 -8.72 12.15 16.21
N SER A 108 -7.81 13.07 16.59
CA SER A 108 -7.82 14.45 16.08
C SER A 108 -6.99 14.62 14.80
N SER A 109 -6.13 13.67 14.44
CA SER A 109 -5.33 13.71 13.22
C SER A 109 -5.01 12.32 12.66
N GLU A 110 -4.47 12.29 11.45
CA GLU A 110 -3.98 11.06 10.79
C GLU A 110 -2.78 10.47 11.53
N GLU A 111 -1.89 11.30 12.07
CA GLU A 111 -0.75 10.85 12.87
C GLU A 111 -1.22 10.16 14.15
N GLU A 112 -2.22 10.70 14.84
CA GLU A 112 -2.80 10.06 16.02
C GLU A 112 -3.48 8.74 15.68
N ALA A 113 -4.19 8.67 14.54
CA ALA A 113 -4.83 7.47 14.04
C ALA A 113 -3.80 6.37 13.69
N TYR A 114 -2.76 6.75 12.97
CA TYR A 114 -1.60 5.91 12.65
C TYR A 114 -0.94 5.39 13.93
N PHE A 115 -0.60 6.28 14.86
CA PHE A 115 0.06 5.93 16.11
C PHE A 115 -0.80 4.95 16.93
N SER A 116 -2.10 5.21 17.02
CA SER A 116 -3.04 4.32 17.72
C SER A 116 -3.08 2.92 17.11
N THR A 117 -3.02 2.83 15.78
CA THR A 117 -2.97 1.56 15.04
C THR A 117 -1.65 0.83 15.28
N GLN A 118 -0.52 1.54 15.21
CA GLN A 118 0.81 0.98 15.49
C GLN A 118 0.91 0.38 16.90
N VAL A 119 0.40 1.10 17.91
CA VAL A 119 0.42 0.60 19.29
C VAL A 119 -0.51 -0.61 19.44
N ALA A 120 -1.69 -0.62 18.81
CA ALA A 120 -2.59 -1.78 18.84
C ALA A 120 -1.94 -3.05 18.26
N ILE A 121 -1.13 -2.92 17.19
CA ILE A 121 -0.33 -4.02 16.64
C ILE A 121 0.66 -4.54 17.67
N TRP A 122 1.41 -3.66 18.34
CA TRP A 122 2.38 -4.07 19.37
C TRP A 122 1.73 -4.68 20.60
N VAL A 123 0.54 -4.20 21.01
CA VAL A 123 -0.23 -4.84 22.10
C VAL A 123 -0.47 -6.31 21.80
N TYR A 124 -0.80 -6.64 20.54
CA TYR A 124 -0.99 -8.03 20.13
C TYR A 124 0.33 -8.81 20.10
N ILE A 125 1.36 -8.28 19.45
CA ILE A 125 2.66 -8.97 19.27
C ILE A 125 3.33 -9.25 20.61
N GLU A 126 3.39 -8.26 21.47
CA GLU A 126 4.04 -8.34 22.79
C GLU A 126 3.12 -8.95 23.87
N LYS A 127 1.86 -9.25 23.51
CA LYS A 127 0.82 -9.78 24.41
C LYS A 127 0.60 -8.90 25.63
N PHE A 128 0.61 -7.58 25.44
CA PHE A 128 0.30 -6.62 26.49
C PHE A 128 -1.17 -6.72 26.89
N ASP A 129 -1.44 -6.50 28.18
CA ASP A 129 -2.82 -6.30 28.65
C ASP A 129 -3.34 -4.94 28.20
N ILE A 130 -4.27 -4.95 27.25
CA ILE A 130 -4.86 -3.75 26.66
C ILE A 130 -5.48 -2.80 27.72
N ASN A 131 -5.92 -3.32 28.86
CA ASN A 131 -6.52 -2.51 29.92
C ASN A 131 -5.48 -1.69 30.68
N LYS A 132 -4.21 -2.08 30.63
CA LYS A 132 -3.09 -1.36 31.25
C LYS A 132 -2.47 -0.31 30.34
N ILE A 133 -2.93 -0.22 29.09
CA ILE A 133 -2.55 0.85 28.17
C ILE A 133 -3.22 2.15 28.63
N THR A 134 -2.38 3.15 28.88
CA THR A 134 -2.81 4.49 29.30
C THR A 134 -2.10 5.56 28.49
N CYS A 135 -2.82 6.64 28.17
CA CYS A 135 -2.27 7.82 27.52
C CYS A 135 -2.88 9.08 28.14
N ASP A 136 -2.10 10.16 28.18
CA ASP A 136 -2.60 11.47 28.61
C ASP A 136 -3.69 11.97 27.65
N ASN A 137 -3.52 11.70 26.35
CA ASN A 137 -4.57 11.91 25.35
C ASN A 137 -5.54 10.72 25.34
N LYS A 138 -6.76 10.95 25.84
CA LYS A 138 -7.80 9.91 25.91
C LYS A 138 -8.36 9.49 24.57
N ASN A 139 -8.28 10.32 23.54
CA ASN A 139 -8.70 9.94 22.19
C ASN A 139 -7.78 8.85 21.64
N ILE A 140 -6.46 9.01 21.81
CA ILE A 140 -5.46 8.00 21.44
C ILE A 140 -5.65 6.72 22.27
N GLU A 141 -5.82 6.83 23.58
CA GLU A 141 -6.05 5.65 24.44
C GLU A 141 -7.29 4.86 24.01
N ASN A 142 -8.40 5.55 23.75
CA ASN A 142 -9.66 4.93 23.34
C ASN A 142 -9.54 4.32 21.94
N ALA A 143 -8.86 5.00 21.01
CA ALA A 143 -8.61 4.49 19.67
C ALA A 143 -7.80 3.19 19.71
N ILE A 144 -6.69 3.14 20.46
CA ILE A 144 -5.88 1.92 20.64
C ILE A 144 -6.74 0.76 21.15
N LYS A 145 -7.52 1.01 22.21
CA LYS A 145 -8.42 0.01 22.82
C LYS A 145 -9.48 -0.50 21.85
N SER A 146 -10.08 0.41 21.09
CA SER A 146 -11.11 0.08 20.09
C SER A 146 -10.53 -0.73 18.93
N ILE A 147 -9.42 -0.27 18.34
CA ILE A 147 -8.74 -0.94 17.21
C ILE A 147 -8.34 -2.36 17.61
N TYR A 148 -7.65 -2.50 18.75
CA TYR A 148 -7.23 -3.81 19.24
C TYR A 148 -8.42 -4.74 19.49
N THR A 149 -9.40 -4.30 20.29
CA THR A 149 -10.53 -5.15 20.71
C THR A 149 -11.35 -5.59 19.49
N ASN A 150 -11.63 -4.67 18.57
CA ASN A 150 -12.33 -4.99 17.33
C ASN A 150 -11.49 -5.91 16.43
N GLY A 151 -10.17 -5.70 16.33
CA GLY A 151 -9.29 -6.56 15.55
C GLY A 151 -9.27 -8.00 16.07
N ILE A 152 -9.20 -8.18 17.40
CA ILE A 152 -9.27 -9.50 18.03
C ILE A 152 -10.65 -10.14 17.82
N ALA A 153 -11.73 -9.38 17.98
CA ALA A 153 -13.09 -9.89 17.78
C ALA A 153 -13.36 -10.34 16.34
N ASN A 154 -12.76 -9.67 15.35
CA ASN A 154 -12.97 -9.93 13.93
C ASN A 154 -11.83 -10.73 13.27
N LYS A 155 -10.91 -11.33 14.03
CA LYS A 155 -9.71 -12.01 13.48
C LYS A 155 -10.03 -13.22 12.59
N ASN A 156 -11.19 -13.84 12.80
CA ASN A 156 -11.64 -15.00 12.03
C ASN A 156 -12.54 -14.61 10.85
N ASN A 157 -12.90 -13.32 10.72
CA ASN A 157 -13.73 -12.88 9.61
C ASN A 157 -12.91 -12.98 8.32
N PRO A 158 -13.54 -13.38 7.21
CA PRO A 158 -12.89 -13.35 5.91
C PRO A 158 -12.40 -11.93 5.63
N ILE A 159 -11.09 -11.78 5.44
CA ILE A 159 -10.51 -10.52 4.99
C ILE A 159 -10.76 -10.45 3.49
N ASN A 160 -11.51 -9.44 3.07
CA ASN A 160 -11.80 -9.22 1.67
C ASN A 160 -10.49 -9.02 0.88
N SER A 161 -10.49 -9.43 -0.39
CA SER A 161 -9.35 -9.24 -1.29
C SER A 161 -9.16 -7.77 -1.72
N GLU A 162 -9.86 -6.84 -1.08
CA GLU A 162 -9.77 -5.40 -1.30
C GLU A 162 -8.47 -4.83 -0.75
N PHE A 163 -7.85 -5.46 0.26
CA PHE A 163 -6.59 -5.00 0.83
C PHE A 163 -5.49 -6.03 0.65
N ILE A 164 -4.34 -5.56 0.19
CA ILE A 164 -3.11 -6.33 0.05
C ILE A 164 -2.21 -5.97 1.23
N PHE A 165 -1.74 -7.00 1.92
CA PHE A 165 -0.81 -6.90 3.03
C PHE A 165 0.47 -7.63 2.67
N ASN A 166 1.59 -6.94 2.76
CA ASN A 166 2.91 -7.49 2.48
C ASN A 166 3.82 -7.23 3.68
N VAL A 167 4.55 -8.26 4.11
CA VAL A 167 5.54 -8.11 5.17
C VAL A 167 6.92 -8.12 4.55
N TYR A 168 7.75 -7.16 4.94
CA TYR A 168 9.11 -7.03 4.48
C TYR A 168 10.10 -7.12 5.63
N SER A 169 11.26 -7.68 5.36
CA SER A 169 12.40 -7.74 6.28
C SER A 169 13.67 -7.28 5.58
N ALA A 170 14.54 -6.61 6.33
CA ALA A 170 15.91 -6.32 5.94
C ALA A 170 16.86 -7.25 6.72
N ASP A 171 17.73 -6.69 7.56
CA ASP A 171 18.61 -7.42 8.47
C ASP A 171 17.92 -7.81 9.80
N VAL A 172 18.66 -8.53 10.66
CA VAL A 172 18.14 -9.07 11.92
C VAL A 172 17.86 -8.00 12.97
N ASP A 173 18.52 -6.84 12.89
CA ASP A 173 18.45 -5.76 13.88
C ASP A 173 17.45 -4.67 13.47
N THR A 174 16.95 -4.72 12.23
CA THR A 174 15.97 -3.79 11.68
C THR A 174 14.55 -4.33 11.85
N GLN A 175 13.61 -3.42 12.11
CA GLN A 175 12.19 -3.73 12.23
C GLN A 175 11.64 -4.37 10.95
N ARG A 176 10.92 -5.48 11.08
CA ARG A 176 10.06 -5.98 10.01
C ARG A 176 8.87 -5.04 9.84
N ILE A 177 8.47 -4.83 8.59
CA ILE A 177 7.48 -3.84 8.22
C ILE A 177 6.33 -4.51 7.49
N ILE A 178 5.09 -4.25 7.91
CA ILE A 178 3.89 -4.61 7.17
C ILE A 178 3.37 -3.38 6.41
N THR A 179 3.16 -3.50 5.12
CA THR A 179 2.50 -2.49 4.31
C THR A 179 1.04 -2.86 4.09
N VAL A 180 0.20 -1.84 3.91
CA VAL A 180 -1.20 -2.00 3.52
C VAL A 180 -1.46 -1.17 2.26
N SER A 181 -2.11 -1.78 1.28
CA SER A 181 -2.55 -1.11 0.05
C SER A 181 -3.89 -1.63 -0.43
N GLN A 182 -4.68 -0.77 -1.05
CA GLN A 182 -5.91 -1.20 -1.72
C GLN A 182 -5.60 -1.95 -3.01
N ASN A 183 -6.31 -3.04 -3.23
CA ASN A 183 -6.30 -3.83 -4.44
C ASN A 183 -7.20 -3.16 -5.47
N PHE A 184 -6.62 -2.29 -6.29
CA PHE A 184 -7.35 -1.70 -7.40
C PHE A 184 -7.44 -2.72 -8.53
N GLN A 185 -8.48 -3.55 -8.53
CA GLN A 185 -8.81 -4.36 -9.69
C GLN A 185 -9.32 -3.42 -10.78
N VAL A 186 -8.50 -3.17 -11.80
CA VAL A 186 -8.98 -2.53 -13.02
C VAL A 186 -9.91 -3.54 -13.69
N GLU A 187 -11.22 -3.40 -13.50
CA GLU A 187 -12.17 -4.14 -14.33
C GLU A 187 -11.91 -3.75 -15.78
N ASN A 188 -11.54 -4.74 -16.61
CA ASN A 188 -11.49 -4.55 -18.05
C ASN A 188 -12.91 -4.19 -18.51
N VAL A 189 -13.18 -2.89 -18.67
CA VAL A 189 -14.35 -2.44 -19.40
C VAL A 189 -14.10 -2.81 -20.86
N THR A 190 -14.52 -4.01 -21.26
CA THR A 190 -14.68 -4.37 -22.66
C THR A 190 -15.72 -3.43 -23.25
N GLY A 191 -15.25 -2.29 -23.78
CA GLY A 191 -16.08 -1.28 -24.44
C GLY A 191 -15.96 0.17 -23.95
N GLY A 192 -14.94 0.56 -23.19
CA GLY A 192 -14.77 1.95 -22.73
C GLY A 192 -13.33 2.45 -22.84
N ASN A 193 -13.15 3.62 -23.44
CA ASN A 193 -11.84 4.24 -23.74
C ASN A 193 -10.91 4.33 -22.53
N PHE A 194 -9.70 3.79 -22.69
CA PHE A 194 -8.57 3.98 -21.79
C PHE A 194 -8.18 5.47 -21.75
N LEU A 195 -8.30 6.11 -20.58
CA LEU A 195 -7.66 7.39 -20.32
C LEU A 195 -6.39 7.14 -19.52
N TYR A 196 -5.24 7.37 -20.16
CA TYR A 196 -3.94 7.45 -19.49
C TYR A 196 -3.94 8.68 -18.58
N GLY A 197 -3.99 8.45 -17.27
CA GLY A 197 -3.64 9.44 -16.26
C GLY A 197 -2.20 9.22 -15.81
N GLU A 198 -1.24 9.88 -16.44
CA GLU A 198 0.08 10.09 -15.83
C GLU A 198 -0.03 11.25 -14.83
N GLY A 199 0.33 10.97 -13.57
CA GLY A 199 0.70 11.96 -12.57
C GLY A 199 -0.42 12.45 -11.66
N ILE A 200 -0.53 11.85 -10.48
CA ILE A 200 -1.01 12.56 -9.29
C ILE A 200 -0.13 12.17 -8.10
N GLY A 201 0.55 13.19 -7.56
CA GLY A 201 1.12 13.15 -6.23
C GLY A 201 0.04 13.07 -5.18
N GLU A 202 0.43 12.49 -4.05
CA GLU A 202 -0.16 12.50 -2.71
C GLU A 202 -1.58 13.08 -2.53
N GLY A 203 -2.50 12.21 -2.11
CA GLY A 203 -3.75 12.58 -1.45
C GLY A 203 -4.92 12.89 -2.39
N GLY A 204 -5.72 11.87 -2.75
CA GLY A 204 -6.98 12.12 -3.43
C GLY A 204 -7.79 10.85 -3.72
N ASN A 205 -8.78 10.59 -2.88
CA ASN A 205 -9.82 9.58 -3.10
C ASN A 205 -11.03 10.27 -3.79
N THR A 206 -11.48 9.82 -4.96
CA THR A 206 -12.87 10.04 -5.45
C THR A 206 -13.32 8.89 -6.36
N LEU A 207 -14.33 8.11 -5.93
CA LEU A 207 -15.77 8.25 -6.20
C LEU A 207 -16.17 7.92 -7.66
N ALA A 208 -16.51 6.66 -7.92
CA ALA A 208 -17.35 6.28 -9.05
C ALA A 208 -18.82 6.36 -8.63
N LYS A 209 -19.57 7.33 -9.18
CA LYS A 209 -21.03 7.21 -9.31
C LYS A 209 -21.50 7.76 -10.66
N ASN A 210 -22.03 6.82 -11.45
CA ASN A 210 -22.96 6.95 -12.58
C ASN A 210 -22.59 7.96 -13.69
N ALA A 211 -21.91 7.49 -14.73
CA ALA A 211 -21.88 8.16 -16.03
C ALA A 211 -23.07 7.67 -16.89
N ASP A 212 -23.89 8.62 -17.37
CA ASP A 212 -24.88 8.43 -18.42
C ASP A 212 -24.16 8.06 -19.74
N PRO A 213 -24.47 6.91 -20.36
CA PRO A 213 -23.77 6.40 -21.54
C PRO A 213 -23.99 7.22 -22.82
N THR A 214 -24.75 8.31 -22.78
CA THR A 214 -25.03 9.18 -23.94
C THR A 214 -24.40 10.58 -23.86
N ALA A 215 -23.67 10.91 -22.79
CA ALA A 215 -23.04 12.22 -22.65
C ALA A 215 -21.60 12.23 -23.21
N ASN A 216 -21.38 13.00 -24.28
CA ASN A 216 -20.05 13.30 -24.85
C ASN A 216 -19.27 14.33 -23.97
N LYS A 217 -19.38 14.21 -22.64
CA LYS A 217 -18.88 15.15 -21.62
C LYS A 217 -18.34 14.36 -20.43
N ILE A 218 -17.08 14.60 -20.07
CA ILE A 218 -16.52 14.14 -18.80
C ILE A 218 -16.65 15.30 -17.82
N THR A 219 -17.42 15.12 -16.76
CA THR A 219 -17.52 16.09 -15.65
C THR A 219 -16.69 15.56 -14.48
N ALA A 220 -15.52 16.15 -14.26
CA ALA A 220 -14.73 15.87 -13.07
C ALA A 220 -15.23 16.77 -11.92
N LEU A 221 -15.69 16.15 -10.83
CA LEU A 221 -15.99 16.85 -9.57
C LEU A 221 -14.80 16.63 -8.62
N LEU A 222 -14.01 17.66 -8.39
CA LEU A 222 -12.98 17.67 -7.37
C LEU A 222 -13.55 18.32 -6.10
N PRO A 223 -13.47 17.68 -4.92
CA PRO A 223 -13.74 18.36 -3.67
C PRO A 223 -12.52 19.22 -3.34
N GLN A 224 -12.64 20.53 -3.50
CA GLN A 224 -11.74 21.48 -2.85
C GLN A 224 -12.52 22.09 -1.68
N THR A 225 -11.88 22.09 -0.52
CA THR A 225 -12.28 22.89 0.64
C THR A 225 -12.46 24.34 0.19
N GLY A 226 -13.71 24.75 0.02
CA GLY A 226 -14.12 26.15 -0.12
C GLY A 226 -13.44 26.95 -1.22
N MET A 227 -13.82 26.75 -2.49
CA MET A 227 -14.00 27.79 -3.52
C MET A 227 -14.55 27.15 -4.81
N GLU A 228 -15.30 27.93 -5.59
CA GLU A 228 -16.20 27.52 -6.68
C GLU A 228 -15.65 26.50 -7.70
N CYS A 229 -16.51 25.55 -8.12
CA CYS A 229 -16.19 24.53 -9.11
C CYS A 229 -15.85 25.14 -10.48
N ILE A 230 -14.65 24.85 -11.01
CA ILE A 230 -14.27 25.24 -12.37
C ILE A 230 -14.73 24.15 -13.36
N ASN A 231 -15.58 24.52 -14.31
CA ASN A 231 -15.94 23.67 -15.45
C ASN A 231 -14.83 23.71 -16.50
N ILE A 232 -14.10 22.61 -16.67
CA ILE A 232 -13.15 22.46 -17.77
C ILE A 232 -13.78 21.60 -18.87
N VAL A 233 -13.98 22.20 -20.05
CA VAL A 233 -14.48 21.50 -21.25
C VAL A 233 -13.29 21.17 -22.15
N ILE A 234 -12.98 19.88 -22.32
CA ILE A 234 -11.90 19.42 -23.20
C ILE A 234 -12.50 18.79 -24.46
N PRO A 235 -12.23 19.32 -25.67
CA PRO A 235 -12.67 18.70 -26.92
C PRO A 235 -11.83 17.46 -27.26
N ILE A 236 -12.49 16.42 -27.78
CA ILE A 236 -11.95 15.07 -28.04
C ILE A 236 -10.86 15.06 -29.13
N SER A 237 -10.63 16.18 -29.83
CA SER A 237 -9.66 16.29 -30.93
C SER A 237 -8.24 16.72 -30.52
N MET A 238 -7.98 17.00 -29.25
CA MET A 238 -6.63 17.39 -28.80
C MET A 238 -5.74 16.19 -28.53
N SER A 239 -4.51 16.22 -29.06
CA SER A 239 -3.49 15.23 -28.71
C SER A 239 -3.08 15.36 -27.24
N ILE A 240 -2.62 14.26 -26.65
CA ILE A 240 -2.17 14.16 -25.24
C ILE A 240 -1.18 15.27 -24.89
N LEU A 241 -0.26 15.59 -25.80
CA LEU A 241 0.71 16.67 -25.63
C LEU A 241 0.06 18.06 -25.54
N GLY A 242 -1.03 18.28 -26.27
CA GLY A 242 -1.81 19.52 -26.21
C GLY A 242 -2.50 19.71 -24.86
N VAL A 243 -3.03 18.64 -24.25
CA VAL A 243 -3.71 18.68 -22.95
C VAL A 243 -2.72 19.02 -21.83
N VAL A 244 -1.53 18.42 -21.85
CA VAL A 244 -0.46 18.71 -20.88
C VAL A 244 0.01 20.17 -20.96
N ILE A 245 0.13 20.74 -22.16
CA ILE A 245 0.53 22.15 -22.36
C ILE A 245 -0.55 23.12 -21.86
N LEU A 246 -1.83 22.79 -22.04
CA LEU A 246 -2.95 23.65 -21.62
C LEU A 246 -3.09 23.67 -20.09
N LEU A 247 -2.95 22.53 -19.43
CA LEU A 247 -2.95 22.42 -17.97
C LEU A 247 -1.74 23.14 -17.34
N ARG A 248 -0.55 23.04 -17.94
CA ARG A 248 0.63 23.81 -17.47
C ARG A 248 0.41 25.33 -17.55
N LYS A 249 -0.25 25.84 -18.59
CA LYS A 249 -0.51 27.28 -18.75
C LYS A 249 -1.57 27.85 -17.80
N GLN A 250 -2.52 27.03 -17.32
CA GLN A 250 -3.58 27.49 -16.42
C GLN A 250 -3.18 27.45 -14.95
N PHE A 251 -2.32 26.50 -14.54
CA PHE A 251 -1.99 26.27 -13.12
C PHE A 251 -0.59 26.73 -12.71
N PHE A 252 0.31 27.02 -13.66
CA PHE A 252 1.60 27.66 -13.37
C PHE A 252 1.64 29.04 -14.03
N LYS A 253 1.12 30.03 -13.30
CA LYS A 253 1.42 31.45 -13.48
C LYS A 253 1.94 32.00 -12.16
#